data_AF-A0ABD5JVX4-F1
#
_entry.id   AF-A0ABD5JVX4-F1
#
_cell.length_a   1.000
_cell.length_b   1.000
_cell.length_c   1.000
_cell.angle_alpha   90.00
_cell.angle_beta   90.00
_cell.angle_gamma   90.00
#
_symmetry.space_group_name_H-M   'P 1'
#
loop_
_entity.id
_entity.type
_entity.pdbx_description
1 polymer ?
#
loop_
_entity_poly.entity_id
_entity_poly.type
_entity_poly.pdbx_seq_one_letter_code
_entity_poly.pdbx_strand_id
1 'polypeptide(L)' 'MSLPINLRTQFNRWMQYCENLRELESCSDRELSDLGLSRNDIRRVAREAAYAAA' A
#
# COMPACT_ATOMS: atom_id res chain seq x y z
N MET A 1 15.53 -6.92 26.16
CA MET A 1 14.73 -5.68 26.09
C MET A 1 14.63 -5.29 24.62
N SER A 2 13.57 -5.72 23.95
CA SER A 2 13.40 -5.56 22.51
C SER A 2 13.34 -4.07 22.16
N LEU A 3 14.20 -3.62 21.26
CA LEU A 3 14.22 -2.25 20.76
C LEU A 3 12.81 -1.84 20.30
N PRO A 4 12.40 -0.58 20.55
CA PRO A 4 11.10 -0.09 20.08
C PRO A 4 11.04 -0.34 18.58
N ILE A 5 9.97 -1.01 18.16
CA ILE A 5 9.59 -1.24 16.75
C ILE A 5 10.04 0.01 15.97
N ASN A 6 11.04 -0.14 15.10
CA ASN A 6 11.78 0.99 14.51
C ASN A 6 10.79 2.01 13.94
N LEU A 7 10.57 3.13 14.65
CA LEU A 7 9.58 4.15 14.28
C LEU A 7 9.83 4.67 12.86
N ARG A 8 11.10 4.73 12.46
CA ARG A 8 11.55 5.03 11.10
C ARG A 8 11.03 4.02 10.07
N THR A 9 11.11 2.72 10.36
CA THR A 9 10.60 1.66 9.48
C THR A 9 9.09 1.73 9.36
N GLN A 10 8.37 1.92 10.47
CA GLN A 10 6.92 2.09 10.46
C GLN A 10 6.48 3.34 9.69
N PHE A 11 7.21 4.45 9.86
CA PHE A 11 6.95 5.68 9.12
C PHE A 11 7.17 5.51 7.62
N ASN A 12 8.26 4.85 7.21
CA ASN A 12 8.52 4.56 5.81
C ASN A 12 7.43 3.67 5.19
N ARG A 13 6.98 2.62 5.90
CA ARG A 13 5.87 1.77 5.46
C ARG A 13 4.57 2.56 5.30
N TRP A 14 4.29 3.48 6.22
CA TRP A 14 3.12 4.35 6.12
C TRP A 14 3.20 5.31 4.93
N MET A 15 4.36 5.92 4.67
CA MET A 15 4.55 6.76 3.49
C MET A 15 4.33 5.97 2.19
N GLN A 16 4.90 4.77 2.11
CA GLN A 16 4.77 3.90 0.94
C GLN A 16 3.32 3.45 0.73
N TYR A 17 2.58 3.14 1.81
CA TYR A 17 1.15 2.89 1.73
C TYR A 17 0.38 4.09 1.14
N CYS A 18 0.65 5.31 1.60
CA CYS A 18 -0.02 6.51 1.11
C CYS A 18 0.31 6.83 -0.36
N GLU A 19 1.55 6.55 -0.79
CA GLU A 19 1.97 6.65 -2.20
C GLU A 19 1.22 5.65 -3.07
N ASN A 20 1.29 4.36 -2.73
CA ASN A 20 0.59 3.28 -3.42
C ASN A 20 -0.93 3.54 -3.50
N LEU A 21 -1.52 4.07 -2.43
CA LEU A 21 -2.94 4.39 -2.40
C LEU A 21 -3.28 5.49 -3.41
N ARG A 22 -2.49 6.57 -3.47
CA ARG A 22 -2.72 7.65 -4.44
C ARG A 22 -2.56 7.18 -5.88
N GLU A 23 -1.54 6.37 -6.14
CA GLU A 23 -1.32 5.80 -7.48
C GLU A 23 -2.50 4.93 -7.92
N LEU A 24 -2.91 3.97 -7.08
CA LEU A 24 -4.03 3.07 -7.37
C LEU A 24 -5.38 3.81 -7.44
N GLU A 25 -5.59 4.85 -6.65
CA GLU A 25 -6.79 5.70 -6.74
C GLU A 25 -6.80 6.52 -8.04
N SER A 26 -5.63 6.90 -8.58
CA SER A 26 -5.52 7.63 -9.83
C SER A 26 -5.71 6.77 -11.08
N CYS A 27 -5.47 5.46 -10.99
CA CYS A 27 -5.81 4.51 -12.06
C CYS A 27 -7.32 4.56 -12.36
N SER A 28 -7.70 4.33 -13.61
CA SER A 28 -9.09 4.17 -14.05
C SER A 28 -9.65 2.79 -13.69
N ASP A 29 -10.97 2.62 -13.75
CA ASP A 29 -11.62 1.33 -13.47
C ASP A 29 -11.17 0.24 -14.45
N ARG A 30 -10.83 0.63 -15.69
CA ARG A 30 -10.30 -0.28 -16.71
C ARG A 30 -8.89 -0.74 -16.35
N GLU A 31 -8.00 0.18 -15.99
CA GLU A 31 -6.63 -0.17 -15.58
C GLU A 31 -6.63 -1.08 -14.35
N LEU A 32 -7.51 -0.81 -13.38
CA LEU A 32 -7.69 -1.70 -12.24
C LEU A 32 -8.23 -3.06 -12.66
N SER A 33 -9.23 -3.10 -13.55
CA SER A 33 -9.78 -4.35 -14.07
C SER A 33 -8.76 -5.16 -14.86
N ASP A 34 -7.87 -4.51 -15.61
CA ASP A 34 -6.79 -5.16 -16.36
C ASP A 34 -5.77 -5.81 -15.41
N LEU A 35 -5.60 -5.24 -14.21
CA LEU A 35 -4.83 -5.82 -13.10
C LEU A 35 -5.62 -6.88 -12.29
N GLY A 36 -6.89 -7.11 -12.63
CA GLY A 36 -7.78 -8.00 -11.86
C GLY A 36 -8.22 -7.44 -10.51
N LEU A 37 -8.18 -6.11 -10.35
CA LEU A 37 -8.51 -5.39 -9.12
C LEU A 37 -9.80 -4.60 -9.27
N SER A 38 -10.53 -4.47 -8.16
CA SER A 38 -11.62 -3.51 -8.03
C SER A 38 -11.20 -2.30 -7.18
N ARG A 39 -11.99 -1.22 -7.20
CA ARG A 39 -11.79 -0.06 -6.30
C ARG A 39 -11.74 -0.44 -4.83
N ASN A 40 -12.45 -1.49 -4.43
CA ASN A 40 -12.45 -1.96 -3.05
C ASN A 40 -11.14 -2.67 -2.68
N ASP A 41 -10.42 -3.22 -3.65
CA ASP A 41 -9.14 -3.89 -3.44
C ASP A 41 -7.99 -2.92 -3.22
N ILE A 42 -8.10 -1.68 -3.70
CA ILE A 42 -7.03 -0.67 -3.64
C ILE A 42 -6.41 -0.56 -2.24
N ARG A 43 -7.23 -0.41 -1.19
CA ARG A 43 -6.73 -0.26 0.18
C ARG A 43 -6.03 -1.52 0.69
N ARG A 44 -6.54 -2.69 0.32
CA ARG A 44 -5.97 -3.97 0.68
C ARG A 44 -4.61 -4.16 0.00
N VAL A 45 -4.54 -3.96 -1.31
CA VAL A 45 -3.31 -4.10 -2.11
C VAL A 45 -2.25 -3.08 -1.72
N ALA A 46 -2.62 -1.80 -1.54
CA ALA A 46 -1.69 -0.78 -1.08
C ALA A 46 -1.04 -1.15 0.26
N ARG A 47 -1.82 -1.74 1.17
CA ARG A 47 -1.34 -2.22 2.47
C ARG A 47 -0.50 -3.48 2.34
N GLU A 48 -0.91 -4.45 1.54
CA GLU A 48 -0.11 -5.65 1.27
C GLU A 48 1.25 -5.26 0.69
N ALA A 49 1.30 -4.40 -0.33
CA ALA A 49 2.55 -3.93 -0.93
C ALA A 49 3.48 -3.23 0.07
N ALA A 50 2.94 -2.38 0.96
CA ALA A 50 3.74 -1.64 1.94
C ALA A 50 4.25 -2.50 3.12
N TYR A 51 3.58 -3.62 3.43
CA TYR A 51 3.88 -4.42 4.63
C TYR A 51 4.38 -5.84 4.32
N ALA A 52 4.21 -6.36 3.10
CA ALA A 52 4.69 -7.69 2.68
C ALA A 52 6.19 -7.74 2.37
N ALA A 53 6.83 -6.59 2.13
CA ALA A 53 8.28 -6.49 1.92
C ALA A 53 9.09 -6.59 3.24
N ALA A 54 8.67 -7.44 4.18
CA ALA A 54 9.25 -7.60 5.51
C ALA A 54 10.15 -8.84 5.61
#